data_AF-A0A524ID20-F1
#
_entry.id   AF-A0A524ID20-F1
#
_cell.length_a   1.000
_cell.length_b   1.000
_cell.length_c   1.000
_cell.angle_alpha   90.00
_cell.angle_beta   90.00
_cell.angle_gamma   90.00
#
_symmetry.space_group_name_H-M   'P 1'
#
loop_
_entity.id
_entity.type
_entity.pdbx_description
1 polymer ?
#
loop_
_entity_poly.entity_id
_entity_poly.type
_entity_poly.pdbx_seq_one_letter_code
_entity_poly.pdbx_strand_id
1 'polypeptide(L)'
;MRKQIVERVLSFEREEPEFLTEWDEQDAVLRERIISARRTLPSVQVSDDILQAVVEVVSELGVAGHRGDITILKSAKALAAFKGIDVPDEECLADAFRMSLPHRLKEDPFEETATGRRRLDAVLSRFGVPGQGR
;
A
#
# COMPACT_ATOMS: atom_id res chain seq x y z
N MET A 1 -7.25 -21.67 -5.54
CA MET A 1 -7.88 -20.39 -5.15
C MET A 1 -9.39 -20.35 -5.34
N ARG A 2 -9.97 -20.51 -6.54
CA ARG A 2 -11.46 -20.40 -6.72
C ARG A 2 -12.27 -21.37 -5.84
N LYS A 3 -11.91 -22.66 -5.85
CA LYS A 3 -12.57 -23.70 -5.02
C LYS A 3 -12.55 -23.33 -3.53
N GLN A 4 -11.41 -22.91 -3.00
CA GLN A 4 -11.24 -22.53 -1.59
C GLN A 4 -12.14 -21.35 -1.18
N ILE A 5 -12.31 -20.35 -2.05
CA ILE A 5 -13.22 -19.23 -1.78
C ILE A 5 -14.66 -19.74 -1.66
N VAL A 6 -15.09 -20.58 -2.60
CA VAL A 6 -16.44 -21.17 -2.57
C VAL A 6 -16.64 -22.03 -1.33
N GLU A 7 -15.66 -22.86 -0.96
CA GLU A 7 -15.70 -23.67 0.26
C GLU A 7 -15.85 -22.80 1.52
N ARG A 8 -15.07 -21.72 1.64
CA ARG A 8 -15.17 -20.79 2.78
C ARG A 8 -16.54 -20.13 2.88
N VAL A 9 -17.11 -19.70 1.76
CA VAL A 9 -18.45 -19.09 1.74
C VAL A 9 -19.50 -20.11 2.21
N LEU A 10 -19.45 -21.34 1.69
CA LEU A 10 -20.40 -22.39 2.09
C LEU A 10 -20.26 -22.79 3.57
N SER A 11 -19.04 -22.86 4.10
CA SER A 11 -18.80 -23.13 5.53
C SER A 11 -19.34 -22.01 6.42
N PHE A 12 -19.15 -20.75 6.01
CA PHE A 12 -19.72 -19.60 6.70
C PHE A 12 -21.26 -19.61 6.70
N GLU A 13 -21.89 -19.87 5.54
CA GLU A 13 -23.36 -19.95 5.42
C GLU A 13 -23.97 -21.10 6.24
N ARG A 14 -23.21 -22.17 6.48
CA ARG A 14 -23.62 -23.28 7.35
C ARG A 14 -23.38 -23.02 8.84
N GLU A 15 -22.88 -21.83 9.20
CA GLU A 15 -22.52 -21.45 10.58
C GLU A 15 -21.61 -22.50 11.25
N GLU A 16 -20.67 -23.07 10.49
CA GLU A 16 -19.77 -24.10 11.01
C GLU A 16 -18.94 -23.53 12.17
N PRO A 17 -19.02 -24.10 13.40
CA PRO A 17 -18.35 -23.53 14.57
C PRO A 17 -16.83 -23.44 14.41
N GLU A 18 -16.24 -24.40 13.71
CA GLU A 18 -14.81 -24.46 13.42
C GLU A 18 -14.38 -23.28 12.54
N PHE A 19 -15.17 -22.98 11.50
CA PHE A 19 -14.94 -21.81 10.65
C PHE A 19 -15.00 -20.53 11.47
N LEU A 20 -16.06 -20.33 12.25
CA LEU A 20 -16.23 -19.12 13.05
C LEU A 20 -15.09 -18.93 14.06
N THR A 21 -14.66 -20.01 14.72
CA THR A 21 -13.56 -19.97 15.69
C THR A 21 -12.22 -19.65 15.02
N GLU A 22 -11.90 -20.32 13.91
CA GLU A 22 -10.63 -20.10 13.18
C GLU A 22 -10.49 -18.65 12.70
N TRP A 23 -11.57 -18.07 12.16
CA TRP A 23 -11.53 -16.71 11.64
C TRP A 23 -11.59 -15.65 12.75
N ASP A 24 -12.26 -15.90 13.88
CA ASP A 24 -12.26 -14.97 15.02
C ASP A 24 -10.85 -14.83 15.62
N GLU A 25 -10.09 -15.93 15.72
CA GLU A 25 -8.70 -15.90 16.16
C GLU A 25 -7.82 -15.07 15.20
N GLN A 26 -7.98 -15.25 13.88
CA GLN A 26 -7.23 -14.48 12.88
C GLN A 26 -7.59 -12.99 12.91
N ASP A 27 -8.89 -12.67 13.05
CA ASP A 27 -9.39 -11.31 13.17
C ASP A 27 -8.89 -10.63 14.46
N ALA A 28 -8.78 -11.38 15.57
CA ALA A 28 -8.22 -10.88 16.81
C ALA A 28 -6.73 -10.49 16.64
N VAL A 29 -5.93 -11.33 15.96
CA VAL A 29 -4.52 -11.03 15.66
C VAL A 29 -4.40 -9.78 14.78
N LEU A 30 -5.22 -9.68 13.73
CA LEU A 30 -5.23 -8.51 12.85
C LEU A 30 -5.67 -7.24 13.61
N ARG A 31 -6.70 -7.34 14.46
CA ARG A 31 -7.19 -6.25 15.31
C ARG A 31 -6.07 -5.72 16.20
N GLU A 32 -5.37 -6.59 16.93
CA GLU A 32 -4.26 -6.18 17.80
C GLU A 32 -3.13 -5.52 17.02
N ARG A 33 -2.82 -6.05 15.83
CA ARG A 33 -1.82 -5.44 14.93
C ARG A 33 -2.23 -4.03 14.49
N ILE A 34 -3.50 -3.80 14.13
CA ILE A 34 -4.03 -2.47 13.78
C ILE A 34 -4.00 -1.53 14.99
N ILE A 35 -4.39 -2.00 16.17
CA ILE A 35 -4.36 -1.20 17.41
C ILE A 35 -2.93 -0.77 17.73
N SER A 36 -1.97 -1.70 17.66
CA SER A 36 -0.55 -1.42 17.84
C SER A 36 -0.04 -0.39 16.83
N ALA A 37 -0.33 -0.58 15.54
CA ALA A 37 0.05 0.35 14.48
C ALA A 37 -0.49 1.76 14.70
N ARG A 38 -1.75 1.89 15.16
CA ARG A 38 -2.33 3.21 15.50
C ARG A 38 -1.60 3.90 16.66
N ARG A 39 -1.09 3.12 17.63
CA ARG A 39 -0.32 3.64 18.78
C ARG A 39 1.09 4.08 18.37
N THR A 40 1.75 3.34 17.47
CA THR A 40 3.13 3.61 17.03
C THR A 40 3.21 4.61 15.87
N LEU A 41 2.15 4.82 15.10
CA LEU A 41 2.13 5.75 13.97
C LEU A 41 2.72 7.15 14.25
N PRO A 42 2.48 7.79 15.41
CA PRO A 42 3.08 9.08 15.73
C PRO A 42 4.62 9.04 15.85
N SER A 43 5.21 7.91 16.25
CA SER A 43 6.66 7.75 16.43
C SER A 43 7.39 7.33 15.15
N VAL A 44 6.67 6.88 14.11
CA VAL A 44 7.28 6.54 12.81
C VAL A 44 7.92 7.78 12.18
N GLN A 45 9.20 7.67 11.87
CA GLN A 45 10.02 8.72 11.28
C GLN A 45 9.99 8.67 9.75
N VAL A 46 10.19 9.82 9.13
CA VAL A 46 10.44 9.95 7.70
C VAL A 46 11.79 10.62 7.58
N SER A 47 12.78 9.92 7.01
CA SER A 47 14.08 10.51 6.74
C SER A 47 14.02 11.52 5.60
N ASP A 48 15.00 12.40 5.53
CA ASP A 48 15.13 13.35 4.42
C ASP A 48 15.28 12.64 3.08
N ASP A 49 15.96 11.50 3.03
CA ASP A 49 16.08 10.68 1.82
C ASP A 49 14.72 10.17 1.32
N ILE A 50 13.84 9.74 2.24
CA ILE A 50 12.48 9.31 1.88
C ILE A 50 11.67 10.49 1.35
N LEU A 51 11.75 11.64 2.02
CA LEU A 51 11.06 12.85 1.58
C LEU A 51 11.51 13.26 0.18
N GLN A 52 12.83 13.26 -0.07
CA GLN A 52 13.43 13.59 -1.35
C GLN A 52 12.97 12.62 -2.45
N ALA A 53 13.03 11.30 -2.19
CA ALA A 53 12.58 10.28 -3.14
C ALA A 53 11.10 10.45 -3.52
N VAL A 54 10.23 10.76 -2.56
CA VAL A 54 8.80 11.03 -2.84
C VAL A 54 8.64 12.23 -3.75
N VAL A 55 9.30 13.35 -3.44
CA VAL A 55 9.20 14.57 -4.24
C VAL A 55 9.71 14.36 -5.66
N GLU A 56 10.84 13.65 -5.83
CA GLU A 56 11.42 13.36 -7.15
C GLU A 56 10.49 12.50 -8.00
N VAL A 57 9.98 11.39 -7.46
CA VAL A 57 9.07 10.48 -8.17
C VAL A 57 7.77 11.20 -8.57
N VAL A 58 7.15 11.94 -7.65
CA VAL A 58 5.89 12.65 -7.91
C VAL A 58 6.10 13.75 -8.96
N SER A 59 7.22 14.46 -8.90
CA SER A 59 7.59 15.50 -9.87
C SER A 59 7.82 14.91 -11.27
N GLU A 60 8.54 13.79 -11.38
CA GLU A 60 8.77 13.12 -12.66
C GLU A 60 7.48 12.59 -13.29
N LEU A 61 6.52 12.17 -12.46
CA LEU A 61 5.20 11.75 -12.92
C LEU A 61 4.30 12.92 -13.34
N GLY A 62 4.72 14.17 -13.10
CA GLY A 62 3.96 15.36 -13.50
C GLY A 62 2.64 15.52 -12.74
N VAL A 63 2.56 14.97 -11.52
CA VAL A 63 1.37 15.07 -10.68
C VAL A 63 1.30 16.47 -10.09
N ALA A 64 0.16 17.14 -10.26
CA ALA A 64 0.00 18.53 -9.84
C ALA A 64 -0.24 18.67 -8.32
N GLY A 65 0.48 19.61 -7.70
CA GLY A 65 0.31 20.02 -6.31
C GLY A 65 0.80 18.99 -5.28
N HIS A 66 0.85 19.40 -4.01
CA HIS A 66 1.52 18.63 -2.94
C HIS A 66 0.69 17.50 -2.31
N ARG A 67 -0.55 17.31 -2.79
CA ARG A 67 -1.46 16.31 -2.19
C ARG A 67 -0.99 14.88 -2.50
N GLY A 68 -0.31 14.67 -3.62
CA GLY A 68 0.29 13.37 -3.94
C GLY A 68 1.35 13.00 -2.91
N ASP A 69 2.32 13.89 -2.70
CA ASP A 69 3.45 13.72 -1.78
C ASP A 69 2.97 13.42 -0.36
N ILE A 70 2.07 14.26 0.17
CA ILE A 70 1.55 14.11 1.54
C ILE A 70 0.79 12.79 1.71
N THR A 71 0.00 12.38 0.71
CA THR A 71 -0.72 11.11 0.78
C THR A 71 0.24 9.93 0.76
N ILE A 72 1.27 9.95 -0.10
CA ILE A 72 2.29 8.89 -0.16
C ILE A 72 3.03 8.77 1.17
N LEU A 73 3.50 9.88 1.74
CA LEU A 73 4.20 9.89 3.02
C LEU A 73 3.32 9.35 4.16
N LYS A 74 2.06 9.75 4.24
CA LYS A 74 1.11 9.24 5.24
C LYS A 74 0.86 7.74 5.07
N SER A 75 0.70 7.27 3.83
CA SER A 75 0.52 5.86 3.51
C SER A 75 1.75 5.04 3.88
N ALA A 76 2.96 5.51 3.52
CA ALA A 76 4.22 4.85 3.86
C ALA A 76 4.42 4.76 5.38
N LYS A 77 4.13 5.84 6.13
CA LYS A 77 4.15 5.83 7.60
C LYS A 77 3.16 4.82 8.20
N ALA A 78 1.94 4.75 7.65
CA ALA A 78 0.94 3.80 8.10
C ALA A 78 1.35 2.35 7.83
N LEU A 79 1.95 2.07 6.67
CA LEU A 79 2.49 0.75 6.33
C LEU A 79 3.65 0.37 7.26
N ALA A 80 4.58 1.30 7.53
CA ALA A 80 5.68 1.09 8.47
C ALA A 80 5.17 0.77 9.88
N ALA A 81 4.22 1.57 10.39
CA ALA A 81 3.59 1.32 11.68
C ALA A 81 2.89 -0.05 11.72
N PHE A 82 2.22 -0.44 10.63
CA PHE A 82 1.56 -1.75 10.52
C PHE A 82 2.54 -2.91 10.39
N LYS A 83 3.74 -2.70 9.85
CA LYS A 83 4.85 -3.67 9.85
C LYS A 83 5.60 -3.71 11.19
N GLY A 84 5.46 -2.69 12.04
CA GLY A 84 6.19 -2.58 13.30
C GLY A 84 7.62 -2.08 13.14
N ILE A 85 7.89 -1.29 12.09
CA ILE A 85 9.19 -0.66 11.84
C ILE A 85 9.09 0.86 12.04
N ASP A 86 10.17 1.48 12.51
CA ASP A 86 10.19 2.90 12.88
C ASP A 86 10.41 3.85 11.70
N VAL A 87 10.90 3.34 10.57
CA VAL A 87 11.17 4.09 9.34
C VAL A 87 10.60 3.29 8.16
N PRO A 88 9.83 3.89 7.23
CA PRO A 88 9.34 3.20 6.04
C PRO A 88 10.48 2.60 5.21
N ASP A 89 10.36 1.32 4.89
CA ASP A 89 11.26 0.62 3.98
C ASP A 89 10.86 0.85 2.50
N GLU A 90 11.65 0.28 1.59
CA GLU A 90 11.41 0.37 0.15
C GLU A 90 10.05 -0.20 -0.27
N GLU A 91 9.59 -1.28 0.37
CA GLU A 91 8.30 -1.91 0.08
C GLU A 91 7.15 -1.01 0.55
N CYS A 92 7.25 -0.38 1.73
CA CYS A 92 6.30 0.62 2.20
C CYS A 92 6.16 1.77 1.20
N LEU A 93 7.27 2.26 0.64
CA LEU A 93 7.24 3.30 -0.38
C LEU A 93 6.59 2.80 -1.67
N ALA A 94 7.01 1.63 -2.16
CA ALA A 94 6.49 1.04 -3.38
C ALA A 94 4.96 0.89 -3.34
N ASP A 95 4.43 0.36 -2.23
CA ASP A 95 3.00 0.20 -2.01
C ASP A 95 2.30 1.55 -1.85
N ALA A 96 2.89 2.49 -1.11
CA ALA A 96 2.33 3.82 -0.96
C ALA A 96 2.16 4.54 -2.30
N PHE A 97 3.16 4.47 -3.19
CA PHE A 97 3.06 5.02 -4.54
C PHE A 97 1.94 4.34 -5.36
N ARG A 98 1.90 3.01 -5.36
CA ARG A 98 0.91 2.22 -6.13
C ARG A 98 -0.52 2.42 -5.68
N MET A 99 -0.74 2.69 -4.40
CA MET A 99 -2.07 3.01 -3.87
C MET A 99 -2.45 4.47 -4.11
N SER A 100 -1.48 5.39 -4.04
CA SER A 100 -1.76 6.83 -3.97
C SER A 100 -1.75 7.56 -5.31
N LEU A 101 -1.05 7.04 -6.32
CA LEU A 101 -0.81 7.77 -7.58
C LEU A 101 -1.66 7.40 -8.80
N PRO A 102 -2.13 6.15 -9.02
CA PRO A 102 -2.79 5.81 -10.29
C PRO A 102 -3.94 6.74 -10.68
N HIS A 103 -4.76 7.14 -9.72
CA HIS A 103 -5.90 8.06 -9.93
C HIS A 103 -5.50 9.55 -10.04
N ARG A 104 -4.22 9.87 -9.91
CA ARG A 104 -3.65 11.23 -9.99
C ARG A 104 -2.81 11.44 -11.25
N LEU A 105 -2.45 10.35 -11.93
CA LEU A 105 -1.78 10.43 -13.21
C LEU A 105 -2.80 10.91 -14.24
N LYS A 106 -2.43 11.95 -14.99
CA LYS A 106 -3.22 12.34 -16.15
C LYS A 106 -3.12 11.19 -17.16
N GLU A 107 -4.25 10.61 -17.48
CA GLU A 107 -4.39 9.76 -18.66
C GLU A 107 -4.50 10.69 -19.86
N ASP A 108 -3.60 10.53 -20.84
CA ASP A 108 -3.78 11.16 -22.13
C ASP A 108 -5.04 10.55 -22.78
N PRO A 109 -6.00 11.34 -23.28
CA PRO A 109 -7.21 10.82 -23.95
C PRO A 109 -6.92 9.87 -25.12
N PHE A 110 -5.70 9.88 -25.65
CA PHE A 110 -5.24 9.05 -26.75
C PHE A 110 -4.34 7.89 -26.30
N GLU A 111 -4.02 7.75 -25.01
CA GLU A 111 -3.30 6.61 -24.45
C GLU A 111 -4.24 5.58 -23.82
N GLU A 112 -3.89 4.30 -23.91
CA GLU A 112 -4.64 3.23 -23.23
C GLU A 112 -4.62 3.46 -21.69
N THR A 113 -5.73 3.19 -21.00
CA THR A 113 -5.89 3.31 -19.53
C THR A 113 -4.83 2.52 -18.73
N ALA A 114 -4.19 1.51 -19.34
CA ALA A 114 -3.09 0.74 -18.76
C ALA A 114 -1.72 1.47 -18.76
N THR A 115 -1.64 2.70 -19.28
CA THR A 115 -0.37 3.41 -19.50
C THR A 115 0.16 4.08 -18.24
N GLY A 116 -0.72 4.59 -17.38
CA GLY A 116 -0.33 5.23 -16.11
C GLY A 116 0.39 4.30 -15.13
N ARG A 117 -0.10 3.07 -14.95
CA ARG A 117 0.54 2.05 -14.08
C ARG A 117 1.90 1.62 -14.60
N ARG A 118 2.02 1.36 -15.92
CA ARG A 118 3.29 1.02 -16.55
C ARG A 118 4.32 2.14 -16.39
N ARG A 119 3.90 3.39 -16.58
CA ARG A 119 4.75 4.57 -16.35
C ARG A 119 5.19 4.66 -14.88
N LEU A 120 4.28 4.44 -13.93
CA LEU A 120 4.61 4.42 -12.50
C LEU A 120 5.68 3.37 -12.19
N ASP A 121 5.48 2.12 -12.58
CA ASP A 121 6.44 1.05 -12.31
C ASP A 121 7.81 1.30 -12.97
N ALA A 122 7.81 1.88 -14.18
CA ALA A 122 9.04 2.28 -14.87
C ALA A 122 9.81 3.38 -14.11
N VAL A 123 9.09 4.38 -13.57
CA VAL A 123 9.70 5.43 -12.74
C VAL A 123 10.22 4.81 -11.44
N LEU A 124 9.41 4.06 -10.69
CA LEU A 124 9.83 3.43 -9.42
C LEU A 124 11.09 2.58 -9.57
N SER A 125 11.19 1.81 -10.65
CA SER A 125 12.38 0.97 -10.94
C SER A 125 13.67 1.78 -11.11
N ARG A 126 13.59 3.03 -11.60
CA ARG A 126 14.76 3.92 -11.73
C ARG A 126 15.23 4.49 -10.40
N PHE A 127 14.33 4.59 -9.41
CA PHE A 127 14.62 5.05 -8.05
C PHE A 127 14.97 3.91 -7.10
N GLY A 128 15.22 2.70 -7.60
CA GLY A 128 15.56 1.54 -6.76
C GLY A 128 14.40 1.02 -5.92
N VAL A 129 13.17 1.51 -6.14
CA VAL A 129 11.98 1.05 -5.44
C VAL A 129 11.44 -0.19 -6.17
N PRO A 130 11.27 -1.33 -5.49
CA PRO A 130 10.94 -2.58 -6.17
C PRO A 130 9.67 -2.49 -7.03
N GLY A 131 9.83 -2.83 -8.30
CA GLY A 131 8.75 -3.14 -9.24
C GLY A 131 7.92 -4.32 -8.73
N GLN A 132 6.62 -4.38 -9.04
CA GLN A 132 5.80 -5.52 -8.61
C GLN A 132 6.39 -6.81 -9.19
N GLY A 133 6.76 -7.74 -8.31
CA GLY A 133 7.06 -9.12 -8.68
C GLY A 133 5.84 -9.71 -9.40
N ARG A 134 6.10 -10.31 -10.55
CA ARG A 134 5.10 -10.88 -11.45
C ARG A 134 4.28 -11.99 -10.82
#